data_AF-A0A2E6ZCN2-F1
#
_entry.id   AF-A0A2E6ZCN2-F1
#
_cell.length_a   1.000
_cell.length_b   1.000
_cell.length_c   1.000
_cell.angle_alpha   90.00
_cell.angle_beta   90.00
_cell.angle_gamma   90.00
#
_symmetry.space_group_name_H-M   'P 1'
#
loop_
_entity.id
_entity.type
_entity.pdbx_description
1 polymer ?
#
loop_
_entity_poly.entity_id
_entity_poly.type
_entity_poly.pdbx_seq_one_letter_code
_entity_poly.pdbx_strand_id
1 'polypeptide(L)'
;DPPRPRPFGIDEHRGPRLAAFAIHPTEGETIESVSETIRNHGTDPGPVVAMSRVKPDGEEISWRLTLSSNQRMVPFVIDWGDTPNPATITPKGCLLTEVRVRDPEPDRIVALHQQLGLDIKVSEGPSSLEIILQRPNGGTSTLSQFSA
;
A
#
# COMPACT_ATOMS: atom_id res chain seq x y z
N ASP A 1 -2.66 11.39 22.51
CA ASP A 1 -2.04 11.29 21.16
C ASP A 1 -0.78 10.46 21.21
N PRO A 2 -0.43 9.76 20.11
CA PRO A 2 0.84 9.05 20.01
C PRO A 2 2.03 10.02 20.07
N PRO A 3 3.21 9.58 20.54
CA PRO A 3 4.39 10.43 20.72
C PRO A 3 5.10 10.79 19.40
N ARG A 4 4.72 10.19 18.27
CA ARG A 4 5.22 10.51 16.93
C ARG A 4 4.04 10.62 15.95
N PRO A 5 4.19 11.36 14.85
CA PRO A 5 3.19 11.37 13.78
C PRO A 5 2.86 9.94 13.33
N ARG A 6 1.58 9.70 13.09
CA ARG A 6 1.09 8.43 12.55
C ARG A 6 1.63 8.26 11.13
N PRO A 7 2.00 7.03 10.73
CA PRO A 7 2.52 6.76 9.39
C PRO A 7 1.49 7.10 8.30
N PHE A 8 1.94 7.14 7.04
CA PHE A 8 1.11 7.44 5.86
C PHE A 8 0.46 8.84 5.88
N GLY A 9 1.06 9.75 6.65
CA GLY A 9 0.63 11.13 6.82
C GLY A 9 -0.79 11.26 7.40
N ILE A 10 -1.28 10.26 8.14
CA ILE A 10 -2.68 10.20 8.62
C ILE A 10 -3.09 11.52 9.31
N ASP A 11 -2.17 12.12 10.06
CA ASP A 11 -2.37 13.38 10.79
C ASP A 11 -2.57 14.63 9.91
N GLU A 12 -2.18 14.57 8.63
CA GLU A 12 -2.07 15.76 7.77
C GLU A 12 -3.39 16.16 7.08
N HIS A 13 -4.42 15.32 7.11
CA HIS A 13 -5.72 15.66 6.49
C HIS A 13 -6.90 15.28 7.38
N ARG A 14 -7.95 16.11 7.31
CA ARG A 14 -9.24 15.86 7.97
C ARG A 14 -10.21 15.22 6.98
N GLY A 15 -10.63 13.99 7.25
CA GLY A 15 -11.64 13.27 6.47
C GLY A 15 -11.12 12.01 5.77
N PRO A 16 -12.03 11.23 5.14
CA PRO A 16 -11.66 9.99 4.45
C PRO A 16 -10.83 10.30 3.19
N ARG A 17 -9.72 9.60 3.03
CA ARG A 17 -8.87 9.64 1.84
C ARG A 17 -8.15 8.31 1.66
N LEU A 18 -7.66 8.07 0.45
CA LEU A 18 -6.65 7.04 0.24
C LEU A 18 -5.32 7.55 0.83
N ALA A 19 -4.67 6.76 1.68
CA ALA A 19 -3.48 7.21 2.41
C ALA A 19 -2.17 6.66 1.81
N ALA A 20 -2.19 5.37 1.48
CA ALA A 20 -1.14 4.59 0.85
C ALA A 20 -1.77 3.26 0.36
N PHE A 21 -0.98 2.41 -0.28
CA PHE A 21 -1.34 1.04 -0.61
C PHE A 21 -0.20 0.09 -0.22
N ALA A 22 -0.54 -1.19 -0.04
CA ALA A 22 0.38 -2.22 0.41
C ALA A 22 0.48 -3.34 -0.63
N ILE A 23 1.63 -3.99 -0.68
CA ILE A 23 1.80 -5.26 -1.39
C ILE A 23 2.27 -6.33 -0.41
N HIS A 24 1.91 -7.58 -0.71
CA HIS A 24 2.42 -8.75 0.00
C HIS A 24 3.48 -9.42 -0.89
N PRO A 25 4.60 -9.91 -0.33
CA PRO A 25 5.56 -10.71 -1.07
C PRO A 25 4.89 -11.90 -1.78
N THR A 26 5.30 -12.19 -3.00
CA THR A 26 4.83 -13.38 -3.74
C THR A 26 5.54 -14.64 -3.26
N GLU A 27 5.15 -15.80 -3.80
CA GLU A 27 5.82 -17.06 -3.48
C GLU A 27 7.31 -17.00 -3.87
N GLY A 28 8.20 -17.24 -2.90
CA GLY A 28 9.64 -17.17 -3.08
C GLY A 28 10.27 -15.81 -2.78
N GLU A 29 9.48 -14.79 -2.48
CA GLU A 29 9.96 -13.49 -2.02
C GLU A 29 9.91 -13.37 -0.49
N THR A 30 10.76 -12.51 0.08
CA THR A 30 10.66 -12.08 1.47
C THR A 30 10.39 -10.59 1.55
N ILE A 31 9.89 -10.11 2.70
CA ILE A 31 9.76 -8.67 2.93
C ILE A 31 11.09 -7.94 2.74
N GLU A 32 12.23 -8.55 3.08
CA GLU A 32 13.56 -7.99 2.86
C GLU A 32 13.91 -7.86 1.38
N SER A 33 13.67 -8.89 0.56
CA SER A 33 14.01 -8.85 -0.88
C SER A 33 13.17 -7.83 -1.64
N VAL A 34 11.88 -7.72 -1.30
CA VAL A 34 10.98 -6.70 -1.87
C VAL A 34 11.40 -5.30 -1.41
N SER A 35 11.75 -5.13 -0.13
CA SER A 35 12.26 -3.86 0.41
C SER A 35 13.56 -3.42 -0.27
N GLU A 36 14.47 -4.36 -0.53
CA GLU A 36 15.71 -4.08 -1.26
C GLU A 36 15.44 -3.66 -2.70
N THR A 37 14.46 -4.29 -3.36
CA THR A 37 14.01 -3.89 -4.70
C THR A 37 13.50 -2.46 -4.73
N ILE A 38 12.67 -2.07 -3.76
CA ILE A 38 12.18 -0.68 -3.61
C ILE A 38 13.35 0.29 -3.38
N ARG A 39 14.32 -0.09 -2.52
CA ARG A 39 15.52 0.69 -2.23
C ARG A 39 16.39 0.92 -3.47
N ASN A 40 16.59 -0.12 -4.26
CA ASN A 40 17.41 -0.06 -5.49
C ASN A 40 16.77 0.83 -6.57
N HIS A 41 15.46 1.08 -6.50
CA HIS A 41 14.76 2.04 -7.35
C HIS A 41 14.67 3.45 -6.75
N GLY A 42 15.46 3.75 -5.72
CA GLY A 42 15.60 5.10 -5.16
C GLY A 42 14.50 5.54 -4.20
N THR A 43 13.68 4.62 -3.68
CA THR A 43 12.75 4.92 -2.58
C THR A 43 13.22 4.24 -1.30
N ASP A 44 13.25 4.96 -0.19
CA ASP A 44 13.48 4.33 1.10
C ASP A 44 12.19 3.65 1.59
N PRO A 45 12.14 2.31 1.68
CA PRO A 45 11.00 1.60 2.26
C PRO A 45 10.88 1.81 3.78
N GLY A 46 11.91 2.37 4.42
CA GLY A 46 12.01 2.45 5.87
C GLY A 46 12.33 1.09 6.50
N PRO A 47 12.36 1.01 7.85
CA PRO A 47 12.63 -0.24 8.55
C PRO A 47 11.46 -1.22 8.42
N VAL A 48 11.80 -2.51 8.42
CA VAL A 48 10.82 -3.58 8.67
C VAL A 48 10.54 -3.65 10.17
N VAL A 49 9.29 -3.53 10.56
CA VAL A 49 8.85 -3.62 11.96
C VAL A 49 7.86 -4.77 12.13
N ALA A 50 7.91 -5.43 13.29
CA ALA A 50 6.89 -6.38 13.71
C ALA A 50 5.73 -5.63 14.38
N MET A 51 4.51 -6.05 14.09
CA MET A 51 3.28 -5.51 14.66
C MET A 51 2.33 -6.63 15.03
N SER A 52 1.47 -6.39 16.03
CA SER A 52 0.38 -7.28 16.36
C SER A 52 -0.84 -6.51 16.84
N ARG A 53 -1.99 -7.19 16.83
CA ARG A 53 -3.25 -6.69 17.37
C ARG A 53 -4.11 -7.86 17.83
N VAL A 54 -4.75 -7.69 18.98
CA VAL A 54 -5.81 -8.59 19.45
C VAL A 54 -7.13 -8.19 18.79
N LYS A 55 -7.77 -9.15 18.10
CA LYS A 55 -9.09 -9.00 17.49
C LYS A 55 -10.19 -8.94 18.58
N PRO A 56 -11.41 -8.45 18.26
CA PRO A 56 -12.52 -8.44 19.23
C PRO A 56 -12.92 -9.81 19.77
N ASP A 57 -12.61 -10.89 19.05
CA ASP A 57 -12.83 -12.29 19.45
C ASP A 57 -11.72 -12.84 20.38
N GLY A 58 -10.70 -12.04 20.68
CA GLY A 58 -9.58 -12.39 21.55
C GLY A 58 -8.39 -13.05 20.86
N GLU A 59 -8.48 -13.37 19.56
CA GLU A 59 -7.36 -13.94 18.82
C GLU A 59 -6.34 -12.85 18.45
N GLU A 60 -5.06 -13.12 18.69
CA GLU A 60 -3.97 -12.24 18.28
C GLU A 60 -3.55 -12.53 16.84
N ILE A 61 -3.46 -11.47 16.04
CA ILE A 61 -2.85 -11.51 14.71
C ILE A 61 -1.55 -10.74 14.74
N SER A 62 -0.55 -11.21 14.00
CA SER A 62 0.77 -10.58 13.90
C SER A 62 1.23 -10.50 12.46
N TRP A 63 2.02 -9.47 12.15
CA TRP A 63 2.55 -9.23 10.82
C TRP A 63 3.82 -8.39 10.89
N ARG A 64 4.56 -8.32 9.79
CA ARG A 64 5.69 -7.41 9.60
C ARG A 64 5.36 -6.43 8.49
N LEU A 65 5.85 -5.20 8.56
CA LEU A 65 5.69 -4.24 7.46
C LEU A 65 6.82 -3.21 7.40
N THR A 66 6.99 -2.60 6.23
CA THR A 66 7.95 -1.50 6.02
C THR A 66 7.32 -0.15 6.38
N LEU A 67 7.94 0.60 7.30
CA LEU A 67 7.42 1.90 7.75
C LEU A 67 8.26 3.07 7.20
N SER A 68 7.83 3.63 6.08
CA SER A 68 8.38 4.88 5.54
C SER A 68 7.47 6.07 5.80
N SER A 69 8.05 7.26 6.01
CA SER A 69 7.29 8.52 6.08
C SER A 69 6.84 9.02 4.71
N ASN A 70 7.47 8.55 3.62
CA ASN A 70 7.36 9.16 2.28
C ASN A 70 6.87 8.20 1.17
N GLN A 71 6.37 7.01 1.52
CA GLN A 71 5.82 6.05 0.55
C GLN A 71 4.34 6.30 0.26
N ARG A 72 4.03 7.28 -0.59
CA ARG A 72 2.65 7.54 -1.05
C ARG A 72 2.38 6.90 -2.41
N MET A 73 3.30 7.09 -3.36
CA MET A 73 3.16 6.62 -4.74
C MET A 73 3.76 5.23 -4.98
N VAL A 74 4.53 4.73 -4.01
CA VAL A 74 5.20 3.43 -4.01
C VAL A 74 4.60 2.62 -2.85
N PRO A 75 4.34 1.31 -3.02
CA PRO A 75 3.76 0.52 -1.96
C PRO A 75 4.71 0.36 -0.78
N PHE A 76 4.15 0.26 0.42
CA PHE A 76 4.85 -0.39 1.52
C PHE A 76 4.62 -1.92 1.44
N VAL A 77 5.54 -2.69 2.01
CA VAL A 77 5.46 -4.14 2.01
C VAL A 77 4.85 -4.60 3.33
N ILE A 78 3.90 -5.52 3.27
CA ILE A 78 3.31 -6.18 4.43
C ILE A 78 3.43 -7.69 4.28
N ASP A 79 3.88 -8.36 5.34
CA ASP A 79 4.06 -9.80 5.39
C ASP A 79 3.31 -10.34 6.61
N TRP A 80 2.34 -11.23 6.36
CA TRP A 80 1.48 -11.77 7.41
C TRP A 80 2.11 -12.95 8.16
N GLY A 81 3.25 -13.48 7.67
CA GLY A 81 3.86 -14.69 8.21
C GLY A 81 2.86 -15.86 8.25
N ASP A 82 2.66 -16.43 9.43
CA ASP A 82 1.71 -17.53 9.64
C ASP A 82 0.25 -17.06 9.80
N THR A 83 0.00 -15.74 9.92
CA THR A 83 -1.35 -15.18 9.99
C THR A 83 -2.01 -15.29 8.60
N PRO A 84 -3.26 -15.78 8.48
CA PRO A 84 -3.97 -15.76 7.20
C PRO A 84 -4.05 -14.35 6.61
N ASN A 85 -3.65 -14.19 5.35
CA ASN A 85 -3.72 -12.92 4.64
C ASN A 85 -5.19 -12.43 4.60
N PRO A 86 -5.52 -11.23 5.12
CA PRO A 86 -6.87 -10.69 5.09
C PRO A 86 -7.49 -10.68 3.70
N ALA A 87 -6.70 -10.50 2.63
CA ALA A 87 -7.19 -10.53 1.27
C ALA A 87 -7.84 -11.87 0.87
N THR A 88 -7.47 -12.99 1.52
CA THR A 88 -8.02 -14.32 1.21
C THR A 88 -9.25 -14.68 2.05
N ILE A 89 -9.51 -13.95 3.14
CA ILE A 89 -10.60 -14.22 4.09
C ILE A 89 -11.64 -13.10 4.17
N THR A 90 -11.41 -11.95 3.53
CA THR A 90 -12.32 -10.79 3.55
C THR A 90 -13.66 -11.15 2.88
N PRO A 91 -14.81 -10.78 3.47
CA PRO A 91 -16.11 -10.97 2.84
C PRO A 91 -16.16 -10.35 1.44
N LYS A 92 -16.90 -11.00 0.53
CA LYS A 92 -17.10 -10.46 -0.82
C LYS A 92 -17.73 -9.07 -0.74
N GLY A 93 -17.18 -8.14 -1.50
CA GLY A 93 -17.61 -6.75 -1.51
C GLY A 93 -17.27 -6.08 -2.83
N CYS A 94 -16.59 -4.94 -2.76
CA CYS A 94 -16.09 -4.30 -3.96
C CYS A 94 -14.88 -5.05 -4.52
N LEU A 95 -14.75 -5.06 -5.84
CA LEU A 95 -13.56 -5.55 -6.54
C LEU A 95 -12.66 -4.35 -6.85
N LEU A 96 -11.37 -4.41 -6.48
CA LEU A 96 -10.37 -3.47 -6.97
C LEU A 96 -10.08 -3.79 -8.43
N THR A 97 -10.46 -2.89 -9.35
CA THR A 97 -10.31 -3.12 -10.79
C THR A 97 -9.11 -2.38 -11.39
N GLU A 98 -8.67 -1.29 -10.76
CA GLU A 98 -7.57 -0.50 -11.29
C GLU A 98 -6.93 0.34 -10.19
N VAL A 99 -5.61 0.48 -10.25
CA VAL A 99 -4.81 1.41 -9.45
C VAL A 99 -4.10 2.35 -10.42
N ARG A 100 -4.16 3.65 -10.15
CA ARG A 100 -3.51 4.69 -10.94
C ARG A 100 -2.61 5.54 -10.07
N VAL A 101 -1.42 5.80 -10.56
CA VAL A 101 -0.45 6.71 -9.96
C VAL A 101 -0.15 7.82 -10.97
N ARG A 102 -0.13 9.07 -10.51
CA ARG A 102 0.52 10.15 -11.23
C ARG A 102 1.72 10.63 -10.46
N ASP A 103 2.77 11.01 -11.17
CA ASP A 103 3.97 11.61 -10.57
C ASP A 103 4.70 12.51 -11.57
N PRO A 104 5.39 13.58 -11.13
CA PRO A 104 6.18 14.42 -12.03
C PRO A 104 7.32 13.65 -12.71
N GLU A 105 7.83 12.59 -12.09
CA GLU A 105 8.93 11.77 -12.60
C GLU A 105 8.49 10.29 -12.68
N PRO A 106 7.59 9.94 -13.63
CA PRO A 106 6.91 8.65 -13.64
C PRO A 106 7.84 7.46 -13.93
N ASP A 107 8.94 7.66 -14.66
CA ASP A 107 9.81 6.59 -15.15
C ASP A 107 10.34 5.69 -14.02
N ARG A 108 10.73 6.29 -12.90
CA ARG A 108 11.25 5.57 -11.74
C ARG A 108 10.19 4.69 -11.10
N ILE A 109 8.95 5.18 -11.03
CA ILE A 109 7.80 4.46 -10.47
C ILE A 109 7.35 3.35 -11.43
N VAL A 110 7.34 3.61 -12.74
CA VAL A 110 7.06 2.60 -13.78
C VAL A 110 8.05 1.44 -13.66
N ALA A 111 9.35 1.73 -13.65
CA ALA A 111 10.39 0.70 -13.56
C ALA A 111 10.23 -0.14 -12.29
N LEU A 112 9.98 0.51 -11.14
CA LEU A 112 9.75 -0.20 -9.88
C LEU A 112 8.50 -1.08 -9.93
N HIS A 113 7.36 -0.57 -10.39
CA HIS A 113 6.12 -1.34 -10.47
C HIS A 113 6.26 -2.53 -11.43
N GLN A 114 6.96 -2.36 -12.56
CA GLN A 114 7.26 -3.47 -13.47
C GLN A 114 8.15 -4.53 -12.82
N GLN A 115 9.21 -4.12 -12.11
CA GLN A 115 10.10 -5.04 -11.40
C GLN A 115 9.36 -5.83 -10.30
N LEU A 116 8.38 -5.20 -9.65
CA LEU A 116 7.51 -5.82 -8.65
C LEU A 116 6.31 -6.59 -9.25
N GLY A 117 6.18 -6.64 -10.59
CA GLY A 117 5.09 -7.33 -11.28
C GLY A 117 3.69 -6.72 -11.03
N LEU A 118 3.61 -5.43 -10.72
CA LEU A 118 2.36 -4.75 -10.38
C LEU A 118 1.66 -4.18 -11.61
N ASP A 119 0.37 -4.47 -11.76
CA ASP A 119 -0.50 -3.85 -12.77
C ASP A 119 -1.04 -2.50 -12.25
N ILE A 120 -0.18 -1.47 -12.32
CA ILE A 120 -0.49 -0.10 -11.89
C ILE A 120 -0.26 0.84 -13.07
N LYS A 121 -1.29 1.61 -13.44
CA LYS A 121 -1.14 2.62 -14.49
C LYS A 121 -0.44 3.85 -13.93
N VAL A 122 0.72 4.19 -14.48
CA VAL A 122 1.48 5.36 -14.08
C VAL A 122 1.46 6.37 -15.22
N SER A 123 1.24 7.65 -14.92
CA SER A 123 1.32 8.73 -15.90
C SER A 123 1.99 9.97 -15.31
N GLU A 124 2.52 10.85 -16.16
CA GLU A 124 3.06 12.14 -15.72
C GLU A 124 1.96 13.03 -15.12
N GLY A 125 2.31 13.80 -14.08
CA GLY A 125 1.46 14.84 -13.50
C GLY A 125 1.67 15.04 -12.00
N PRO A 126 0.91 15.92 -11.33
CA PRO A 126 1.03 16.11 -9.89
C PRO A 126 0.82 14.80 -9.12
N SER A 127 1.67 14.55 -8.12
CA SER A 127 1.70 13.28 -7.38
C SER A 127 0.34 12.93 -6.80
N SER A 128 -0.27 11.84 -7.28
CA SER A 128 -1.60 11.41 -6.83
C SER A 128 -1.79 9.92 -7.01
N LEU A 129 -2.61 9.33 -6.15
CA LEU A 129 -2.95 7.92 -6.14
C LEU A 129 -4.46 7.79 -6.25
N GLU A 130 -4.93 6.93 -7.14
CA GLU A 130 -6.35 6.67 -7.35
C GLU A 130 -6.60 5.16 -7.45
N ILE A 131 -7.69 4.71 -6.83
CA ILE A 131 -8.18 3.34 -7.00
C ILE A 131 -9.61 3.36 -7.53
N ILE A 132 -9.89 2.40 -8.41
CA ILE A 132 -11.21 2.21 -8.99
C ILE A 132 -11.75 0.88 -8.47
N LEU A 133 -12.94 0.96 -7.89
CA LEU A 133 -13.65 -0.14 -7.29
C LEU A 133 -14.93 -0.44 -8.06
N GLN A 134 -15.16 -1.70 -8.40
CA GLN A 134 -16.46 -2.17 -8.88
C GLN A 134 -17.30 -2.63 -7.69
N ARG A 135 -18.49 -2.06 -7.53
CA ARG A 135 -19.45 -2.44 -6.50
C ARG A 135 -20.25 -3.68 -6.91
N PRO A 136 -20.82 -4.45 -5.95
CA PRO A 136 -21.65 -5.61 -6.24
C PRO A 136 -22.84 -5.35 -7.18
N ASN A 137 -23.33 -4.11 -7.24
CA ASN A 137 -24.43 -3.70 -8.13
C ASN A 137 -23.97 -3.32 -9.55
N GLY A 138 -22.70 -3.53 -9.89
CA GLY A 138 -22.11 -3.16 -11.19
C GLY A 138 -21.65 -1.70 -11.30
N GLY A 139 -21.99 -0.86 -10.31
CA GLY A 139 -21.56 0.54 -10.30
C GLY A 139 -20.08 0.69 -9.99
N THR A 140 -19.43 1.68 -10.59
CA THR A 140 -18.03 2.03 -10.27
C THR A 140 -17.97 3.09 -9.18
N SER A 141 -16.94 3.04 -8.33
CA SER A 141 -16.58 4.08 -7.35
C SER A 141 -15.09 4.38 -7.46
N THR A 142 -14.73 5.65 -7.36
CA THR A 142 -13.33 6.11 -7.41
C THR A 142 -12.94 6.70 -6.05
N LEU A 143 -11.77 6.32 -5.54
CA LEU A 143 -11.17 6.89 -4.35
C LEU A 143 -9.79 7.45 -4.72
N SER A 144 -9.55 8.72 -4.44
CA SER A 144 -8.33 9.40 -4.87
C SER A 144 -7.65 10.13 -3.71
N GLN A 145 -6.32 10.27 -3.82
CA GLN A 145 -5.44 11.08 -2.99
C GLN A 145 -4.68 12.02 -3.90
N PHE A 146 -4.59 13.29 -3.50
CA PHE A 146 -3.74 14.28 -4.12
C PHE A 146 -2.66 14.67 -3.12
N SER A 147 -1.40 14.76 -3.56
CA SER A 147 -0.39 15.46 -2.78
C SER A 147 -0.66 16.95 -2.93
N ALA A 148 -0.76 17.66 -1.80
CA ALA A 148 -0.92 19.11 -1.77
C ALA A 148 0.38 19.81 -2.22
#